data_AF-A0A976D2M5-F1
#
_entry.id   AF-A0A976D2M5-F1
#
_cell.length_a   1.000
_cell.length_b   1.000
_cell.length_c   1.000
_cell.angle_alpha   90.00
_cell.angle_beta   90.00
_cell.angle_gamma   90.00
#
_symmetry.space_group_name_H-M   'P 1'
#
loop_
_entity.id
_entity.type
_entity.pdbx_description
1 polymer ?
#
loop_
_entity_poly.entity_id
_entity_poly.type
_entity_poly.pdbx_seq_one_letter_code
_entity_poly.pdbx_strand_id
1 'polypeptide(L)'
;FDMFTTGKGADYVAEKAESNTGWLFPVGDELNELGYNHMFMDMFNAHEKGLAPKETFYDGYVVNAILDAAYRSAKTKIWEPVQLEIWRGQTGLSKESHLVEYDAEHWLVKEEMTHYGAKKLILKNKASGKFEERILNP
;
A
#
# COMPACT_ATOMS: atom_id res chain seq x y z
N PHE A 1 16.96 -8.27 -24.95
CA PHE A 1 16.93 -7.47 -26.19
C PHE A 1 17.23 -6.06 -25.74
N ASP A 2 18.32 -5.46 -26.19
CA ASP A 2 18.80 -4.19 -25.64
C ASP A 2 18.41 -3.05 -26.59
N MET A 3 17.97 -1.92 -26.04
CA MET A 3 17.44 -0.80 -26.83
C MET A 3 18.16 0.50 -26.45
N PHE A 4 18.59 1.27 -27.45
CA PHE A 4 19.22 2.57 -27.25
C PHE A 4 18.26 3.68 -27.69
N THR A 5 17.95 4.62 -26.79
CA THR A 5 17.14 5.80 -27.11
C THR A 5 17.98 7.08 -27.07
N THR A 6 17.81 7.93 -28.09
CA THR A 6 18.48 9.24 -28.17
C THR A 6 17.71 10.35 -27.44
N GLY A 7 16.51 10.07 -26.93
CA GLY A 7 15.60 11.05 -26.32
C GLY A 7 15.01 12.09 -27.28
N LYS A 8 15.27 11.99 -28.61
CA LYS A 8 14.72 12.88 -29.64
C LYS A 8 13.43 12.33 -30.27
N GLY A 9 12.50 11.89 -29.43
CA GLY A 9 11.18 11.36 -29.78
C GLY A 9 10.25 11.45 -28.56
N ALA A 10 8.96 11.13 -28.72
CA ALA A 10 7.95 11.29 -27.66
C ALA A 10 8.40 10.69 -26.31
N ASP A 11 8.18 11.43 -25.22
CA ASP A 11 8.73 11.20 -23.86
C ASP A 11 8.31 9.88 -23.17
N TYR A 12 7.59 8.99 -23.85
CA TYR A 12 7.06 7.75 -23.30
C TYR A 12 7.42 6.58 -24.20
N VAL A 13 8.60 6.01 -23.99
CA VAL A 13 9.05 4.78 -24.67
C VAL A 13 8.59 3.54 -23.90
N ALA A 14 8.64 3.57 -22.56
CA ALA A 14 8.10 2.56 -21.68
C ALA A 14 7.70 3.22 -20.34
N GLU A 15 6.60 2.79 -19.72
CA GLU A 15 6.09 3.39 -18.47
C GLU A 15 7.11 3.32 -17.32
N LYS A 16 8.05 2.37 -17.38
CA LYS A 16 9.08 2.12 -16.36
C LYS A 16 10.51 2.30 -16.88
N ALA A 17 10.71 3.09 -17.93
CA ALA A 17 12.06 3.48 -18.32
C ALA A 17 12.65 4.42 -17.24
N GLU A 18 13.73 4.02 -16.58
CA GLU A 18 14.44 4.87 -15.58
C GLU A 18 14.98 6.17 -16.19
N SER A 19 15.15 6.21 -17.50
CA SER A 19 15.67 7.35 -18.25
C SER A 19 15.10 7.41 -19.67
N ASN A 20 14.83 8.62 -20.16
CA ASN A 20 14.36 8.83 -21.54
C ASN A 20 15.50 8.82 -22.58
N THR A 21 16.76 8.75 -22.11
CA THR A 21 17.98 8.78 -22.92
C THR A 21 18.96 7.71 -22.47
N GLY A 22 19.62 7.04 -23.42
CA GLY A 22 20.68 6.06 -23.15
C GLY A 22 20.26 4.61 -23.40
N TRP A 23 20.99 3.69 -22.76
CA TRP A 23 20.72 2.25 -22.83
C TRP A 23 19.56 1.90 -21.91
N LEU A 24 18.57 1.24 -22.49
CA LEU A 24 17.42 0.69 -21.78
C LEU A 24 17.50 -0.83 -21.81
N PHE A 25 17.22 -1.43 -20.66
CA PHE A 25 17.10 -2.87 -20.49
C PHE A 25 15.62 -3.18 -20.23
N PRO A 26 14.79 -3.24 -21.29
CA PRO A 26 13.37 -3.51 -21.12
C PRO A 26 13.19 -4.90 -20.55
N VAL A 27 12.34 -4.99 -19.53
CA VAL A 27 11.93 -6.26 -18.96
C VAL A 27 10.95 -6.89 -19.94
N GLY A 28 11.32 -8.02 -20.55
CA GLY A 28 10.55 -8.61 -21.64
C GLY A 28 9.16 -9.08 -21.22
N ASP A 29 8.99 -9.50 -19.98
CA ASP A 29 7.72 -9.93 -19.38
C ASP A 29 7.52 -9.21 -18.04
N GLU A 30 7.32 -7.88 -18.09
CA GLU A 30 7.11 -7.04 -16.90
C GLU A 30 6.05 -7.63 -15.96
N LEU A 31 4.99 -8.22 -16.50
CA LEU A 31 3.89 -8.77 -15.72
C LEU A 31 4.34 -9.90 -14.78
N ASN A 32 5.21 -10.81 -15.25
CA ASN A 32 5.74 -11.88 -14.43
C ASN A 32 7.00 -11.46 -13.65
N GLU A 33 7.89 -10.70 -14.27
CA GLU A 33 9.18 -10.31 -13.68
C GLU A 33 9.01 -9.40 -12.44
N LEU A 34 7.95 -8.58 -12.41
CA LEU A 34 7.65 -7.72 -11.26
C LEU A 34 7.17 -8.50 -10.02
N GLY A 35 6.78 -9.77 -10.17
CA GLY A 35 6.45 -10.66 -9.06
C GLY A 35 5.11 -10.41 -8.37
N TYR A 36 4.35 -9.35 -8.71
CA TYR A 36 3.07 -9.04 -8.07
C TYR A 36 2.06 -10.18 -8.12
N ASN A 37 1.94 -10.85 -9.28
CA ASN A 37 1.02 -11.98 -9.43
C ASN A 37 1.39 -13.12 -8.47
N HIS A 38 2.67 -13.43 -8.33
CA HIS A 38 3.15 -14.45 -7.41
C HIS A 38 2.94 -14.04 -5.94
N MET A 39 3.18 -12.77 -5.61
CA MET A 39 2.95 -12.21 -4.27
C MET A 39 1.47 -12.29 -3.87
N PHE A 40 0.55 -11.85 -4.74
CA PHE A 40 -0.89 -11.93 -4.46
C PHE A 40 -1.37 -13.38 -4.40
N MET A 41 -0.88 -14.24 -5.29
CA MET A 41 -1.24 -15.66 -5.29
C MET A 41 -0.78 -16.36 -4.01
N ASP A 42 0.41 -16.08 -3.49
CA ASP A 42 0.86 -16.60 -2.19
C ASP A 42 -0.05 -16.12 -1.05
N MET A 43 -0.32 -14.81 -0.99
CA MET A 43 -1.15 -14.21 0.05
C MET A 43 -2.56 -14.82 0.10
N PHE A 44 -3.25 -14.91 -1.04
CA PHE A 44 -4.61 -15.48 -1.09
C PHE A 44 -4.62 -16.98 -0.79
N ASN A 45 -3.67 -17.75 -1.34
CA ASN A 45 -3.57 -19.18 -1.04
C ASN A 45 -3.30 -19.46 0.44
N ALA A 46 -2.44 -18.66 1.08
CA ALA A 46 -2.17 -18.77 2.51
C ALA A 46 -3.44 -18.48 3.33
N HIS A 47 -4.17 -17.42 2.97
CA HIS A 47 -5.44 -17.07 3.60
C HIS A 47 -6.48 -18.19 3.50
N GLU A 48 -6.71 -18.73 2.29
CA GLU A 48 -7.68 -19.80 2.05
C GLU A 48 -7.33 -21.09 2.81
N LYS A 49 -6.04 -21.39 2.97
CA LYS A 49 -5.56 -22.58 3.69
C LYS A 49 -5.43 -22.37 5.20
N GLY A 50 -5.64 -21.15 5.71
CA GLY A 50 -5.41 -20.81 7.11
C GLY A 50 -3.94 -20.92 7.52
N LEU A 51 -3.01 -20.73 6.58
CA LEU A 51 -1.56 -20.77 6.81
C LEU A 51 -1.00 -19.34 6.86
N ALA A 52 0.20 -19.20 7.42
CA ALA A 52 0.92 -17.93 7.34
C ALA A 52 1.38 -17.68 5.89
N PRO A 53 1.29 -16.43 5.39
CA PRO A 53 1.88 -16.07 4.11
C PRO A 53 3.41 -16.19 4.17
N LYS A 54 4.05 -16.27 3.01
CA LYS A 54 5.52 -16.39 2.92
C LYS A 54 6.25 -15.18 3.51
N GLU A 55 5.65 -14.00 3.37
CA GLU A 55 6.13 -12.75 3.94
C GLU A 55 5.04 -12.14 4.82
N THR A 56 5.43 -11.74 6.03
CA THR A 56 4.55 -11.15 7.03
C THR A 56 4.89 -9.67 7.23
N PHE A 57 4.01 -8.95 7.92
CA PHE A 57 4.29 -7.58 8.32
C PHE A 57 5.57 -7.47 9.19
N TYR A 58 5.87 -8.51 9.99
CA TYR A 58 7.06 -8.51 10.83
C TYR A 58 8.35 -8.59 10.00
N ASP A 59 8.33 -9.27 8.86
CA ASP A 59 9.48 -9.31 7.95
C ASP A 59 9.78 -7.91 7.38
N GLY A 60 8.73 -7.14 7.07
CA GLY A 60 8.85 -5.72 6.70
C GLY A 60 9.47 -4.86 7.81
N TYR A 61 9.10 -5.10 9.08
CA TYR A 61 9.74 -4.43 10.23
C TYR A 61 11.24 -4.76 10.34
N VAL A 62 11.62 -6.02 10.12
CA VAL A 62 13.03 -6.45 10.11
C VAL A 62 13.80 -5.74 9.00
N VAL A 63 13.23 -5.64 7.79
CA VAL A 63 13.83 -4.90 6.67
C VAL A 63 14.05 -3.43 7.05
N ASN A 64 13.07 -2.79 7.68
CA ASN A 64 13.21 -1.40 8.11
C ASN A 64 14.34 -1.23 9.15
N ALA A 65 14.45 -2.14 10.11
CA ALA A 65 15.54 -2.12 11.10
C ALA A 65 16.93 -2.27 10.45
N ILE A 66 17.04 -3.07 9.38
CA ILE A 66 18.26 -3.22 8.58
C ILE A 66 18.55 -1.92 7.82
N LEU A 67 17.56 -1.30 7.19
CA LEU A 67 17.71 -0.01 6.50
C LEU A 67 18.19 1.08 7.47
N ASP A 68 17.62 1.16 8.67
CA ASP A 68 18.05 2.10 9.69
C ASP A 68 19.53 1.89 10.07
N ALA A 69 19.97 0.64 10.18
CA ALA A 69 21.38 0.32 10.42
C ALA A 69 22.28 0.73 9.26
N ALA A 70 21.85 0.52 8.01
CA ALA A 70 22.57 0.94 6.82
C ALA A 70 22.73 2.47 6.77
N TYR A 71 21.66 3.23 7.06
CA TYR A 71 21.73 4.70 7.13
C TYR A 71 22.64 5.18 8.27
N ARG A 72 22.59 4.55 9.45
CA ARG A 72 23.53 4.86 10.54
C ARG A 72 24.98 4.59 10.11
N SER A 73 25.24 3.43 9.52
CA SER A 73 26.57 3.01 9.04
C SER A 73 27.13 4.00 8.01
N ALA A 74 26.29 4.44 7.04
CA ALA A 74 26.69 5.45 6.07
C ALA A 74 27.09 6.79 6.73
N LYS A 75 26.44 7.16 7.83
CA LYS A 75 26.73 8.40 8.59
C LYS A 75 27.99 8.26 9.46
N THR A 76 28.15 7.16 10.16
CA THR A 76 29.22 6.96 11.14
C THR A 76 30.49 6.36 10.55
N LYS A 77 30.39 5.80 9.32
CA LYS A 77 31.48 5.15 8.57
C LYS A 77 32.07 3.93 9.27
N ILE A 78 31.29 3.30 10.13
CA ILE A 78 31.66 2.06 10.82
C ILE A 78 30.52 1.04 10.68
N TRP A 79 30.81 -0.22 10.99
CA TRP A 79 29.78 -1.24 11.04
C TRP A 79 28.84 -0.98 12.23
N GLU A 80 27.61 -0.55 11.93
CA GLU A 80 26.57 -0.32 12.92
C GLU A 80 25.73 -1.58 13.12
N PRO A 81 25.38 -1.95 14.37
CA PRO A 81 24.52 -3.09 14.61
C PRO A 81 23.08 -2.83 14.13
N VAL A 82 22.42 -3.90 13.69
CA VAL A 82 20.98 -3.91 13.46
C VAL A 82 20.29 -3.96 14.83
N GLN A 83 19.59 -2.87 15.16
CA GLN A 83 18.81 -2.77 16.38
C GLN A 83 17.42 -3.34 16.11
N LEU A 84 17.15 -4.55 16.62
CA LEU A 84 15.89 -5.24 16.42
C LEU A 84 15.22 -5.49 17.77
N GLU A 85 14.38 -4.57 18.20
CA GLU A 85 13.55 -4.78 19.37
C GLU A 85 12.50 -5.86 19.07
N ILE A 86 12.22 -6.74 20.03
CA ILE A 86 11.18 -7.75 19.85
C ILE A 86 9.83 -7.07 19.90
N TRP A 87 9.32 -6.72 18.73
CA TRP A 87 7.98 -6.18 18.54
C TRP A 87 7.10 -7.21 17.81
N ARG A 88 5.88 -7.44 18.29
CA ARG A 88 4.92 -8.40 17.70
C ARG A 88 3.56 -7.75 17.45
N GLY A 89 3.56 -6.44 17.22
CA GLY A 89 2.34 -5.63 17.26
C GLY A 89 1.96 -5.23 18.69
N GLN A 90 1.04 -4.27 18.79
CA GLN A 90 0.41 -3.90 20.06
C GLN A 90 -0.61 -5.00 20.45
N THR A 91 -0.55 -5.44 21.70
CA THR A 91 -1.51 -6.42 22.25
C THR A 91 -2.59 -5.68 23.04
N GLY A 92 -3.82 -6.22 23.04
CA GLY A 92 -4.93 -5.63 23.79
C GLY A 92 -5.53 -4.36 23.18
N LEU A 93 -5.22 -4.05 21.91
CA LEU A 93 -5.89 -2.97 21.19
C LEU A 93 -7.38 -3.28 21.01
N SER A 94 -8.24 -2.38 21.47
CA SER A 94 -9.60 -2.30 20.96
C SER A 94 -9.56 -1.75 19.53
N LYS A 95 -10.39 -2.29 18.64
CA LYS A 95 -10.55 -1.79 17.26
C LYS A 95 -10.80 -0.28 17.32
N GLU A 96 -9.84 0.55 16.88
CA GLU A 96 -10.09 1.98 16.80
C GLU A 96 -11.22 2.22 15.81
N SER A 97 -12.31 2.76 16.33
CA SER A 97 -13.42 3.23 15.53
C SER A 97 -13.03 4.59 14.96
N HIS A 98 -12.39 4.61 13.78
CA HIS A 98 -12.17 5.85 13.02
C HIS A 98 -13.47 6.45 12.43
N LEU A 99 -14.62 5.95 12.86
CA LEU A 99 -15.92 6.42 12.44
C LEU A 99 -16.23 7.74 13.14
N VAL A 100 -16.41 8.80 12.35
CA VAL A 100 -16.78 10.13 12.84
C VAL A 100 -18.27 10.12 13.16
N GLU A 101 -18.66 10.68 14.30
CA GLU A 101 -20.08 10.80 14.63
C GLU A 101 -20.78 11.75 13.64
N TYR A 102 -21.87 11.28 13.01
CA TYR A 102 -22.71 12.11 12.12
C TYR A 102 -23.92 12.66 12.87
N ASP A 103 -24.65 11.76 13.53
CA ASP A 103 -25.78 12.08 14.39
C ASP A 103 -25.89 11.04 15.53
N ALA A 104 -26.94 11.13 16.35
CA ALA A 104 -27.15 10.23 17.48
C ALA A 104 -27.19 8.75 17.06
N GLU A 105 -27.70 8.45 15.87
CA GLU A 105 -27.95 7.10 15.36
C GLU A 105 -26.92 6.63 14.33
N HIS A 106 -26.10 7.53 13.78
CA HIS A 106 -25.23 7.23 12.65
C HIS A 106 -23.78 7.68 12.84
N TRP A 107 -22.89 6.83 12.34
CA TRP A 107 -21.50 7.16 12.03
C TRP A 107 -21.38 7.63 10.58
N LEU A 108 -20.63 8.70 10.33
CA LEU A 108 -20.18 9.09 8.99
C LEU A 108 -19.05 8.17 8.55
N VAL A 109 -19.28 7.44 7.46
CA VAL A 109 -18.27 6.56 6.85
C VAL A 109 -17.52 7.33 5.77
N LYS A 110 -18.27 8.04 4.92
CA LYS A 110 -17.70 8.80 3.79
C LYS A 110 -18.68 9.86 3.33
N GLU A 111 -18.13 10.98 2.87
CA GLU A 111 -18.82 12.01 2.12
C GLU A 111 -18.21 12.07 0.71
N GLU A 112 -19.05 12.11 -0.32
CA GLU A 112 -18.59 12.28 -1.70
C GLU A 112 -19.50 13.23 -2.49
N MET A 113 -18.93 13.88 -3.50
CA MET A 113 -19.66 14.70 -4.45
C MET A 113 -19.80 13.93 -5.76
N THR A 114 -21.03 13.77 -6.24
CA THR A 114 -21.30 13.06 -7.48
C THR A 114 -20.90 13.91 -8.69
N HIS A 115 -20.71 13.24 -9.83
CA HIS A 115 -20.38 13.91 -11.10
C HIS A 115 -21.45 14.90 -11.60
N TYR A 116 -22.64 14.89 -11.02
CA TYR A 116 -23.75 15.83 -11.28
C TYR A 116 -23.95 16.85 -10.14
N GLY A 117 -22.99 16.97 -9.23
CA GLY A 117 -22.96 18.03 -8.20
C GLY A 117 -23.78 17.76 -6.94
N ALA A 118 -24.39 16.58 -6.80
CA ALA A 118 -25.10 16.22 -5.57
C ALA A 118 -24.12 15.73 -4.50
N LYS A 119 -24.40 16.06 -3.24
CA LYS A 119 -23.60 15.61 -2.10
C LYS A 119 -24.18 14.32 -1.55
N LYS A 120 -23.40 13.24 -1.50
CA LYS A 120 -23.83 11.92 -1.03
C LYS A 120 -23.08 11.54 0.24
N LEU A 121 -23.82 11.11 1.25
CA LEU A 121 -23.30 10.60 2.51
C LEU A 121 -23.48 9.08 2.56
N ILE A 122 -22.42 8.39 3.00
CA ILE A 122 -22.47 6.98 3.38
C ILE A 122 -22.44 6.95 4.90
N LEU A 123 -23.54 6.48 5.49
CA LEU A 123 -23.76 6.43 6.93
C LEU A 123 -23.79 4.98 7.39
N LYS A 124 -23.31 4.73 8.60
CA LYS A 124 -23.44 3.42 9.27
C LYS A 124 -24.26 3.60 10.54
N ASN A 125 -25.39 2.91 10.64
CA ASN A 125 -26.24 2.95 11.82
C ASN A 125 -25.50 2.33 13.03
N LYS A 126 -25.49 3.03 14.17
CA LYS A 126 -24.74 2.63 15.38
C LYS A 126 -25.30 1.36 16.03
N ALA A 127 -26.62 1.17 15.99
CA ALA A 127 -27.28 0.05 16.65
C ALA A 127 -27.29 -1.21 15.79
N SER A 128 -27.65 -1.08 14.51
CA SER A 128 -27.81 -2.21 13.59
C SER A 128 -26.56 -2.54 12.78
N GLY A 129 -25.61 -1.59 12.67
CA GLY A 129 -24.42 -1.72 11.84
C GLY A 129 -24.68 -1.66 10.34
N LYS A 130 -25.93 -1.44 9.90
CA LYS A 130 -26.31 -1.32 8.48
C LYS A 130 -25.76 -0.05 7.87
N PHE A 131 -25.44 -0.12 6.57
CA PHE A 131 -25.02 1.02 5.77
C PHE A 131 -26.21 1.61 5.03
N GLU A 132 -26.30 2.93 5.04
CA GLU A 132 -27.36 3.70 4.37
C GLU A 132 -26.73 4.85 3.57
N GLU A 133 -27.35 5.16 2.45
CA GLU A 133 -26.93 6.25 1.57
C GLU A 133 -27.93 7.39 1.65
N ARG A 134 -27.43 8.63 1.85
CA ARG A 134 -28.28 9.83 1.88
C ARG A 134 -27.76 10.85 0.88
N ILE A 135 -28.61 11.23 -0.07
CA ILE A 135 -28.33 12.30 -1.02
C ILE A 135 -28.84 13.60 -0.42
N LEU A 136 -27.94 14.56 -0.22
CA LEU A 136 -28.25 15.93 0.12
C LEU A 136 -28.38 16.68 -1.21
N ASN A 137 -29.63 16.94 -1.63
CA ASN A 137 -29.88 17.86 -2.74
C ASN A 137 -29.52 19.29 -2.30
N PRO A 138 -28.98 20.12 -3.20
CA PRO A 138 -28.70 21.53 -2.93
C PRO A 138 -29.98 22.35 -2.64
#